data_AF-A0A7J5A434-F1
#
_entry.id   AF-A0A7J5A434-F1
#
_cell.length_a   1.000
_cell.length_b   1.000
_cell.length_c   1.000
_cell.angle_alpha   90.00
_cell.angle_beta   90.00
_cell.angle_gamma   90.00
#
_symmetry.space_group_name_H-M   'P 1'
#
loop_
_entity.id
_entity.type
_entity.pdbx_description
1 polymer ?
#
loop_
_entity_poly.entity_id
_entity_poly.type
_entity_poly.pdbx_seq_one_letter_code
_entity_poly.pdbx_strand_id
1 'polypeptide(L)'
;MNRQAELGVLRIVLEEQYERHSIQLALLDRQARRTRSDGADLEAAAALTAATRRALGDIARALHYLEQGRYGTCGGCDRDIPIEELAHRPSTRLCATCEPELRRRADSGRNGCDCRR
;
A
#
# COMPACT_ATOMS: atom_id res chain seq x y z
N MET A 1 -24.89 -1.28 -16.18
CA MET A 1 -24.39 -1.10 -14.79
C MET A 1 -23.15 -0.22 -14.90
N ASN A 2 -23.20 0.97 -14.31
CA ASN A 2 -22.23 2.04 -14.57
C ASN A 2 -20.99 1.79 -13.70
N ARG A 3 -19.81 1.65 -14.33
CA ARG A 3 -18.51 1.47 -13.64
C ARG A 3 -18.31 2.46 -12.49
N GLN A 4 -18.84 3.68 -12.63
CA GLN A 4 -18.80 4.71 -11.58
C GLN A 4 -19.57 4.33 -10.31
N ALA A 5 -20.67 3.59 -10.41
CA ALA A 5 -21.44 3.13 -9.26
C ALA A 5 -20.71 2.02 -8.50
N GLU A 6 -20.07 1.08 -9.21
CA GLU A 6 -19.24 0.03 -8.59
C GLU A 6 -18.02 0.61 -7.87
N LEU A 7 -17.37 1.63 -8.45
CA LEU A 7 -16.29 2.38 -7.79
C LEU A 7 -16.79 3.14 -6.55
N GLY A 8 -18.03 3.63 -6.56
CA GLY A 8 -18.66 4.26 -5.41
C GLY A 8 -18.82 3.31 -4.23
N VAL A 9 -19.26 2.06 -4.47
CA VAL A 9 -19.36 1.03 -3.43
C VAL A 9 -17.99 0.65 -2.90
N LEU A 10 -16.99 0.49 -3.78
CA LEU A 10 -15.63 0.18 -3.39
C LEU A 10 -15.01 1.27 -2.50
N ARG A 11 -15.31 2.54 -2.79
CA ARG A 11 -14.89 3.69 -1.97
C ARG A 11 -15.41 3.58 -0.54
N ILE A 12 -16.71 3.33 -0.36
CA ILE A 12 -17.32 3.18 0.97
C ILE A 12 -16.61 2.08 1.78
N VAL A 13 -16.33 0.94 1.14
CA VAL A 13 -15.63 -0.17 1.80
C VAL A 13 -14.20 0.23 2.21
N LEU A 14 -13.47 0.92 1.33
CA LEU A 14 -12.10 1.39 1.60
C LEU A 14 -12.05 2.47 2.69
N GLU A 15 -13.03 3.37 2.74
CA GLU A 15 -13.16 4.36 3.82
C GLU A 15 -13.33 3.66 5.17
N GLU A 16 -14.20 2.66 5.24
CA GLU A 16 -14.36 1.84 6.44
C GLU A 16 -13.05 1.09 6.79
N GLN A 17 -12.34 0.54 5.80
CA GLN A 17 -11.03 -0.07 6.05
C GLN A 17 -10.05 0.92 6.68
N TYR A 18 -10.01 2.14 6.15
CA TYR A 18 -9.13 3.21 6.60
C TYR A 18 -9.41 3.56 8.06
N GLU A 19 -10.67 3.81 8.40
CA GLU A 19 -11.08 4.10 9.78
C GLU A 19 -10.65 2.99 10.73
N ARG A 20 -10.95 1.72 10.41
CA ARG A 20 -10.59 0.57 11.25
C ARG A 20 -9.09 0.49 11.50
N HIS A 21 -8.27 0.63 10.45
CA HIS A 21 -6.81 0.59 10.60
C HIS A 21 -6.25 1.82 11.32
N SER A 22 -6.90 2.99 11.19
CA SER A 22 -6.48 4.22 11.86
C SER A 22 -6.69 4.12 13.37
N ILE A 23 -7.82 3.54 13.78
CA ILE A 23 -8.15 3.26 15.17
C ILE A 23 -7.15 2.23 15.72
N GLN A 24 -6.89 1.15 14.97
CA GLN A 24 -5.89 0.14 15.34
C GLN A 24 -4.51 0.77 15.55
N LEU A 25 -4.07 1.64 14.64
CA LEU A 25 -2.78 2.32 14.76
C LEU A 25 -2.72 3.21 16.02
N ALA A 26 -3.78 3.97 16.30
CA ALA A 26 -3.84 4.82 17.47
C ALA A 26 -3.76 4.02 18.78
N LEU A 27 -4.34 2.81 18.82
CA LEU A 27 -4.25 1.91 19.95
C LEU A 27 -2.82 1.37 20.14
N LEU A 28 -2.19 0.91 19.05
CA LEU A 28 -0.81 0.41 19.05
C LEU A 28 0.19 1.49 19.51
N ASP A 29 0.04 2.73 19.03
CA ASP A 29 0.92 3.85 19.43
C ASP A 29 0.81 4.15 20.94
N ARG A 30 -0.41 4.10 21.50
CA ARG A 30 -0.63 4.26 22.94
C ARG A 30 -0.03 3.12 23.76
N GLN A 31 -0.14 1.89 23.28
CA GLN A 31 0.43 0.72 23.94
C GLN A 31 1.96 0.78 23.95
N ALA A 32 2.57 1.08 22.80
CA ALA A 32 4.02 1.21 22.66
C ALA A 32 4.64 2.23 23.64
N ARG A 33 3.93 3.32 23.95
CA ARG A 33 4.37 4.32 24.93
C ARG A 33 4.25 3.87 26.39
N ARG A 34 3.35 2.93 26.70
CA ARG A 34 3.07 2.46 28.06
C ARG A 34 3.91 1.23 28.44
N THR A 35 4.25 0.40 27.47
CA THR A 35 4.90 -0.88 27.76
C THR A 35 6.38 -0.68 28.07
N ARG A 36 6.80 -1.05 29.28
CA ARG A 36 8.20 -1.32 29.62
C ARG A 36 8.49 -2.79 29.29
N SER A 37 8.45 -3.14 28.01
CA SER A 37 8.51 -4.53 27.56
C SER A 37 9.95 -5.05 27.43
N ASP A 38 10.10 -6.36 27.52
CA ASP A 38 11.30 -7.06 27.03
C ASP A 38 11.51 -6.74 25.53
N GLY A 39 12.76 -6.75 25.07
CA GLY A 39 13.13 -6.24 23.74
C GLY A 39 12.36 -6.89 22.58
N ALA A 40 12.00 -8.17 22.72
CA ALA A 40 11.27 -8.92 21.69
C ALA A 40 9.84 -8.42 21.44
N ASP A 41 9.10 -8.06 22.50
CA ASP A 41 7.74 -7.53 22.40
C ASP A 41 7.72 -6.12 21.80
N LEU A 42 8.75 -5.31 22.10
CA LEU A 42 8.90 -3.98 21.52
C LEU A 42 9.13 -4.06 20.00
N GLU A 43 9.97 -4.99 19.56
CA GLU A 43 10.27 -5.18 18.14
C GLU A 43 9.04 -5.68 17.36
N ALA A 44 8.29 -6.64 17.93
CA ALA A 44 7.03 -7.11 17.38
C ALA A 44 5.97 -5.99 17.28
N ALA A 45 5.83 -5.17 18.33
CA ALA A 45 4.91 -4.04 18.34
C ALA A 45 5.30 -2.95 17.32
N ALA A 46 6.60 -2.69 17.17
CA ALA A 46 7.13 -1.77 16.17
C ALA A 46 6.87 -2.28 14.74
N ALA A 47 7.09 -3.56 14.47
CA ALA A 47 6.81 -4.19 13.19
C ALA A 47 5.31 -4.13 12.85
N LEU A 48 4.43 -4.43 13.81
CA LEU A 48 2.98 -4.34 13.62
C LEU A 48 2.51 -2.90 13.36
N THR A 49 3.08 -1.92 14.09
CA THR A 49 2.83 -0.50 13.88
C THR A 49 3.25 -0.06 12.48
N ALA A 50 4.45 -0.47 12.04
CA ALA A 50 4.95 -0.17 10.70
C ALA A 50 4.09 -0.80 9.60
N ALA A 51 3.65 -2.05 9.77
CA ALA A 51 2.74 -2.73 8.85
C ALA A 51 1.39 -2.01 8.77
N THR A 52 0.81 -1.63 9.91
CA THR A 52 -0.48 -0.90 9.96
C THR A 52 -0.38 0.47 9.29
N ARG A 53 0.72 1.21 9.51
CA ARG A 53 0.99 2.50 8.81
C ARG A 53 1.11 2.33 7.30
N ARG A 54 1.77 1.26 6.84
CA ARG A 54 1.88 0.96 5.40
C ARG A 54 0.50 0.68 4.81
N ALA A 55 -0.30 -0.16 5.45
CA ALA A 55 -1.67 -0.47 5.02
C ALA A 55 -2.54 0.79 4.91
N LEU A 56 -2.48 1.70 5.90
CA LEU A 56 -3.18 3.00 5.83
C LEU A 56 -2.73 3.84 4.64
N GLY A 57 -1.43 3.88 4.36
CA GLY A 57 -0.87 4.60 3.21
C GLY A 57 -1.24 4.00 1.86
N ASP A 58 -1.52 2.69 1.80
CA ASP A 58 -2.04 2.02 0.61
C ASP A 58 -3.54 2.32 0.43
N ILE A 59 -4.34 2.25 1.50
CA ILE A 59 -5.79 2.54 1.47
C ILE A 59 -6.06 4.01 1.14
N ALA A 60 -5.38 4.96 1.79
CA ALA A 60 -5.54 6.40 1.51
C ALA A 60 -5.25 6.73 0.04
N ARG A 61 -4.31 6.01 -0.56
CA ARG A 61 -3.94 6.21 -1.96
C ARG A 61 -4.96 5.60 -2.91
N ALA A 62 -5.49 4.42 -2.59
CA ALA A 62 -6.61 3.82 -3.29
C ALA A 62 -7.82 4.76 -3.30
N LEU A 63 -8.15 5.37 -2.16
CA LEU A 63 -9.19 6.39 -2.04
C LEU A 63 -8.91 7.62 -2.91
N HIS A 64 -7.68 8.15 -2.90
CA HIS A 64 -7.30 9.28 -3.74
C HIS A 64 -7.46 9.02 -5.24
N TYR A 65 -7.18 7.79 -5.71
CA TYR A 65 -7.41 7.41 -7.10
C TYR A 65 -8.90 7.22 -7.42
N LEU A 66 -9.70 6.72 -6.47
CA LEU A 66 -11.17 6.64 -6.60
C LEU A 66 -11.80 8.02 -6.73
N GLU A 67 -11.35 8.99 -5.94
CA GLU A 67 -11.83 10.38 -6.01
C GLU A 67 -11.52 11.04 -7.35
N GLN A 68 -10.34 10.75 -7.93
CA GLN A 68 -9.97 11.25 -9.26
C GLN A 68 -10.67 10.53 -10.41
N GLY A 69 -11.43 9.46 -10.14
CA GLY A 69 -11.96 8.56 -11.18
C GLY A 69 -10.87 7.81 -11.95
N ARG A 70 -9.64 7.82 -11.42
CA ARG A 70 -8.43 7.18 -11.97
C ARG A 70 -8.08 5.90 -11.19
N TYR A 71 -9.05 5.30 -10.53
CA TYR A 71 -8.83 4.06 -9.80
C TYR A 71 -8.50 2.94 -10.78
N GLY A 72 -7.29 2.40 -10.62
CA GLY A 72 -6.66 1.60 -11.65
C GLY A 72 -5.95 2.45 -12.69
N THR A 73 -5.13 3.43 -12.33
CA THR A 73 -4.21 4.08 -13.29
C THR A 73 -2.77 3.86 -12.83
N CYS A 74 -1.92 3.35 -13.72
CA CYS A 74 -0.54 3.01 -13.44
C CYS A 74 0.31 4.29 -13.27
N GLY A 75 1.03 4.41 -12.14
CA GLY A 75 1.91 5.56 -11.90
C GLY A 75 3.17 5.64 -12.78
N GLY A 76 3.44 4.60 -13.59
CA GLY A 76 4.60 4.56 -14.51
C GLY A 76 4.27 4.85 -15.97
N CYS A 77 3.05 4.53 -16.42
CA CYS A 77 2.64 4.69 -17.82
C CYS A 77 1.30 5.41 -17.99
N ASP A 78 0.72 5.93 -16.90
CA ASP A 78 -0.58 6.61 -16.83
C ASP A 78 -1.71 5.80 -17.52
N ARG A 79 -1.60 4.47 -17.49
CA ARG A 79 -2.52 3.55 -18.18
C ARG A 79 -3.46 2.84 -17.23
N ASP A 80 -4.67 2.54 -17.73
CA ASP A 80 -5.69 1.88 -16.95
C ASP A 80 -5.20 0.46 -16.54
N ILE A 81 -5.10 0.20 -15.24
CA ILE A 81 -4.87 -1.11 -14.64
C ILE A 81 -6.20 -1.84 -14.69
N PRO A 82 -6.25 -3.04 -15.29
CA PRO A 82 -7.48 -3.81 -15.40
C PRO A 82 -8.04 -4.13 -14.01
N ILE A 83 -9.38 -4.12 -13.88
CA ILE A 83 -10.06 -4.38 -12.61
C ILE A 83 -9.72 -5.77 -12.06
N GLU A 84 -9.46 -6.76 -12.91
CA GLU A 84 -9.01 -8.10 -12.48
C GLU A 84 -7.73 -8.06 -11.63
N GLU A 85 -6.79 -7.18 -11.96
CA GLU A 85 -5.54 -7.00 -11.19
C GLU A 85 -5.80 -6.26 -9.87
N LEU A 86 -6.68 -5.25 -9.89
CA LEU A 86 -7.09 -4.54 -8.67
C LEU A 86 -7.93 -5.42 -7.73
N ALA A 87 -8.67 -6.38 -8.27
CA ALA A 87 -9.42 -7.36 -7.50
C ALA A 87 -8.48 -8.38 -6.82
N HIS A 88 -7.40 -8.80 -7.50
CA HIS A 88 -6.39 -9.67 -6.91
C HIS A 88 -5.43 -8.93 -5.96
N ARG A 89 -5.06 -7.69 -6.31
CA ARG A 89 -4.18 -6.81 -5.52
C ARG A 89 -4.68 -5.37 -5.54
N PRO A 90 -5.57 -4.98 -4.61
CA PRO A 90 -6.08 -3.61 -4.54
C PRO A 90 -5.00 -2.57 -4.19
N SER A 91 -3.84 -3.03 -3.70
CA SER A 91 -2.67 -2.18 -3.40
C SER A 91 -1.67 -2.03 -4.55
N THR A 92 -1.91 -2.64 -5.72
CA THR A 92 -0.95 -2.55 -6.83
C THR A 92 -0.88 -1.14 -7.43
N ARG A 93 0.34 -0.62 -7.56
CA ARG A 93 0.63 0.77 -8.01
C ARG A 93 1.05 0.82 -9.48
N LEU A 94 1.38 -0.33 -10.05
CA LEU A 94 1.91 -0.48 -11.39
C LEU A 94 1.09 -1.55 -12.09
N CYS A 95 0.85 -1.37 -13.39
CA CYS A 95 0.29 -2.45 -14.19
C CYS A 95 1.27 -3.64 -14.23
N ALA A 96 0.77 -4.83 -14.55
CA ALA A 96 1.55 -6.05 -14.73
C ALA A 96 2.75 -5.87 -15.70
N THR A 97 2.69 -4.87 -16.59
CA THR A 97 3.77 -4.50 -17.50
C THR A 97 4.86 -3.63 -16.84
N CYS A 98 4.49 -2.71 -15.93
CA CYS A 98 5.44 -1.80 -15.28
C CYS A 98 6.07 -2.37 -14.01
N GLU A 99 5.39 -3.29 -13.31
CA GLU A 99 5.93 -3.98 -12.13
C GLU A 99 7.28 -4.69 -12.40
N PRO A 100 7.43 -5.52 -13.46
CA PRO A 100 8.72 -6.16 -13.76
C PRO A 100 9.79 -5.16 -14.17
N GLU A 101 9.43 -4.08 -14.87
CA GLU A 101 10.37 -3.02 -15.27
C GLU A 101 10.95 -2.28 -14.07
N LEU A 102 10.12 -1.94 -13.06
CA LEU A 102 10.60 -1.32 -11.83
C LEU A 102 11.50 -2.30 -11.04
N ARG A 103 11.11 -3.58 -10.96
CA ARG A 103 11.91 -4.60 -10.25
C ARG A 103 13.25 -4.83 -10.92
N ARG A 104 13.30 -4.84 -12.25
CA ARG A 104 14.56 -4.89 -13.03
C ARG A 104 15.44 -3.69 -12.76
N ARG A 105 14.89 -2.47 -12.76
CA ARG A 105 15.63 -1.23 -12.43
C ARG A 105 16.19 -1.25 -11.01
N ALA A 106 15.45 -1.77 -10.04
CA ALA A 106 15.90 -1.90 -8.65
C ALA A 106 16.98 -2.99 -8.46
N ASP A 107 17.03 -3.99 -9.35
CA ASP A 107 18.03 -5.05 -9.37
C ASP A 107 19.33 -4.60 -10.05
N SER A 108 19.23 -3.89 -11.17
CA SER A 108 20.39 -3.41 -11.95
C SER A 108 21.27 -2.41 -11.19
N GLY A 109 20.76 -1.75 -10.15
CA GLY A 109 21.55 -0.84 -9.29
C GLY A 109 22.45 -1.54 -8.26
N ARG A 110 22.35 -2.88 -8.09
CA ARG A 110 23.17 -3.64 -7.12
C ARG A 110 24.33 -4.41 -7.76
N ASN A 111 24.37 -4.54 -9.08
CA ASN A 111 25.40 -5.34 -9.76
C ASN A 111 26.67 -4.55 -10.13
N GLY A 112 26.86 -3.38 -9.53
CA GLY A 112 28.01 -2.49 -9.73
C GLY A 112 29.00 -2.51 -8.56
N CYS A 113 29.40 -3.69 -8.10
CA CYS A 113 30.61 -3.84 -7.28
C CYS A 113 31.67 -4.57 -8.10
N ASP A 114 32.28 -3.87 -9.06
CA ASP A 114 33.59 -4.23 -9.61
C ASP A 114 34.66 -3.66 -8.65
N CYS A 115 35.12 -4.47 -7.71
CA CYS A 115 36.27 -4.15 -6.86
C CYS A 115 37.58 -4.49 -7.58
N ARG A 116 37.83 -3.84 -8.72
CA ARG A 116 39.15 -3.87 -9.38
C ARG A 116 39.97 -2.64 -9.02
N ARG A 117 40.49 -2.60 -7.78
CA ARG A 117 41.78 -1.96 -7.44
C ARG A 117 42.23 -2.36 -6.04
#